data_AF-A0A2H0W3E6-F1
#
_entry.id   AF-A0A2H0W3E6-F1
#
_cell.length_a   1.000
_cell.length_b   1.000
_cell.length_c   1.000
_cell.angle_alpha   90.00
_cell.angle_beta   90.00
_cell.angle_gamma   90.00
#
_symmetry.space_group_name_H-M   'P 1'
#
loop_
_entity.id
_entity.type
_entity.pdbx_description
1 polymer ?
#
loop_
_entity_poly.entity_id
_entity_poly.type
_entity_poly.pdbx_seq_one_letter_code
_entity_poly.pdbx_strand_id
1 'polypeptide(L)'
;MPSLEGRGYCQAEKEWGNEFDNEKNYEEKWKDAEAKLQKFLADYNANTSMIPTEDYNSYLEEAKFYQEVSKMHPGDVNKKLQLAADMIIQEAPLESAA
;
A
#
# COMPACT_ATOMS: atom_id res chain seq x y z
N MET A 1 -26.27 16.81 -38.05
CA MET A 1 -27.36 15.95 -37.51
C MET A 1 -27.26 14.57 -38.19
N PRO A 2 -27.65 13.47 -37.53
CA PRO A 2 -26.75 12.40 -37.02
C PRO A 2 -27.00 10.99 -37.59
N SER A 3 -26.26 9.97 -37.12
CA SER A 3 -26.83 8.65 -36.74
C SER A 3 -25.86 7.82 -35.86
N LEU A 4 -26.36 7.48 -34.66
CA LEU A 4 -26.08 6.35 -33.74
C LEU A 4 -24.64 5.87 -33.53
N GLU A 5 -24.09 6.00 -32.32
CA GLU A 5 -24.28 5.09 -31.16
C GLU A 5 -23.92 3.62 -31.44
N GLY A 6 -22.74 3.24 -30.94
CA GLY A 6 -22.71 2.29 -29.83
C GLY A 6 -22.66 0.80 -30.17
N ARG A 7 -21.70 0.16 -29.49
CA ARG A 7 -21.64 -1.26 -29.09
C ARG A 7 -20.98 -2.20 -30.09
N GLY A 8 -19.75 -2.61 -29.77
CA GLY A 8 -19.23 -3.85 -30.32
C GLY A 8 -17.80 -4.25 -29.98
N TYR A 9 -16.86 -3.32 -29.80
CA TYR A 9 -15.43 -3.70 -29.86
C TYR A 9 -14.53 -3.10 -28.77
N CYS A 10 -15.01 -2.95 -27.53
CA CYS A 10 -14.17 -2.54 -26.39
C CYS A 10 -14.59 -3.21 -25.08
N GLN A 11 -14.71 -4.55 -25.04
CA GLN A 11 -14.93 -5.25 -23.76
C GLN A 11 -13.90 -6.33 -23.42
N ALA A 12 -13.11 -6.84 -24.36
CA ALA A 12 -12.10 -7.87 -24.06
C ALA A 12 -10.65 -7.33 -23.96
N GLU A 13 -10.34 -6.17 -24.53
CA GLU A 13 -8.99 -5.59 -24.51
C GLU A 13 -8.74 -4.66 -23.30
N LYS A 14 -9.69 -4.60 -22.36
CA LYS A 14 -9.61 -3.74 -21.16
C LYS A 14 -9.08 -4.46 -19.91
N GLU A 15 -8.89 -5.77 -19.96
CA GLU A 15 -8.39 -6.54 -18.81
C GLU A 15 -6.88 -6.83 -18.91
N TRP A 16 -6.31 -6.96 -20.11
CA TRP A 16 -4.88 -7.25 -20.28
C TRP A 16 -3.96 -6.02 -20.22
N GLY A 17 -4.50 -4.82 -20.49
CA GLY A 17 -3.79 -3.56 -20.22
C GLY A 17 -3.77 -3.19 -18.74
N ASN A 18 -4.52 -3.90 -17.90
CA ASN A 18 -4.63 -3.63 -16.47
C ASN A 18 -3.60 -4.40 -15.63
N GLU A 19 -2.97 -5.45 -16.18
CA GLU A 19 -1.99 -6.28 -15.47
C GLU A 19 -0.56 -5.71 -15.56
N PHE A 20 -0.15 -5.17 -16.72
CA PHE A 20 1.17 -4.55 -16.88
C PHE A 20 1.29 -3.19 -16.16
N ASP A 21 0.16 -2.47 -16.01
CA ASP A 21 0.07 -1.26 -15.20
C ASP A 21 0.06 -1.61 -13.70
N ASN A 22 -0.55 -2.75 -13.32
CA ASN A 22 -0.55 -3.25 -11.94
C ASN A 22 0.86 -3.54 -11.43
N GLU A 23 1.75 -4.10 -12.25
CA GLU A 23 3.10 -4.49 -11.82
C GLU A 23 4.01 -3.27 -11.60
N LYS A 24 3.98 -2.27 -12.49
CA LYS A 24 4.68 -0.99 -12.27
C LYS A 24 4.13 -0.22 -11.07
N ASN A 25 2.80 -0.18 -10.94
CA ASN A 25 2.12 0.49 -9.84
C ASN A 25 2.39 -0.25 -8.50
N TYR A 26 2.58 -1.57 -8.53
CA TYR A 26 2.96 -2.37 -7.35
C TYR A 26 4.37 -2.06 -6.88
N GLU A 27 5.37 -2.00 -7.78
CA GLU A 27 6.73 -1.62 -7.41
C GLU A 27 6.83 -0.18 -6.90
N GLU A 28 6.09 0.76 -7.51
CA GLU A 28 6.04 2.14 -7.03
C GLU A 28 5.35 2.25 -5.66
N LYS A 29 4.23 1.55 -5.45
CA LYS A 29 3.57 1.46 -4.15
C LYS A 29 4.45 0.80 -3.10
N TRP A 30 5.22 -0.21 -3.47
CA TRP A 30 6.16 -0.86 -2.57
C TRP A 30 7.26 0.10 -2.14
N LYS A 31 7.85 0.85 -3.08
CA LYS A 31 8.83 1.89 -2.75
C LYS A 31 8.24 3.03 -1.91
N ASP A 32 7.00 3.42 -2.16
CA ASP A 32 6.29 4.43 -1.34
C ASP A 32 6.05 3.91 0.08
N ALA A 33 5.59 2.67 0.23
CA ALA A 33 5.41 2.02 1.52
C ALA A 33 6.74 1.88 2.27
N GLU A 34 7.83 1.51 1.59
CA GLU A 34 9.17 1.51 2.19
C GLU A 34 9.60 2.90 2.64
N ALA A 35 9.42 3.91 1.80
CA ALA A 35 9.80 5.27 2.13
C ALA A 35 9.02 5.79 3.34
N LYS A 36 7.71 5.53 3.42
CA LYS A 36 6.89 5.87 4.59
C LYS A 36 7.30 5.10 5.83
N LEU A 37 7.51 3.79 5.75
CA LEU A 37 7.97 3.01 6.91
C LEU A 37 9.38 3.43 7.38
N GLN A 38 10.27 3.77 6.45
CA GLN A 38 11.58 4.33 6.77
C GLN A 38 11.45 5.71 7.43
N LYS A 39 10.58 6.57 6.91
CA LYS A 39 10.28 7.86 7.51
C LYS A 39 9.70 7.68 8.91
N PHE A 40 8.82 6.70 9.12
CA PHE A 40 8.32 6.37 10.44
C PHE A 40 9.44 5.98 11.42
N LEU A 41 10.36 5.11 10.98
CA LEU A 41 11.53 4.75 11.78
C LEU A 41 12.44 5.95 12.09
N ALA A 42 12.56 6.91 11.16
CA ALA A 42 13.41 8.08 11.30
C ALA A 42 12.79 9.20 12.17
N ASP A 43 11.54 9.60 11.88
CA ASP A 43 10.82 10.69 12.56
C ASP A 43 10.32 10.25 13.95
N TYR A 44 9.79 9.03 14.05
CA TYR A 44 9.11 8.56 15.27
C TYR A 44 9.93 7.52 16.04
N ASN A 45 11.15 7.20 15.60
CA ASN A 45 12.04 6.23 16.24
C ASN A 45 11.35 4.87 16.53
N ALA A 46 10.56 4.40 15.56
CA ALA A 46 9.75 3.18 15.66
C ALA A 46 8.63 3.22 16.74
N ASN A 47 8.23 4.41 17.19
CA ASN A 47 7.18 4.58 18.19
C ASN A 47 5.86 4.99 17.54
N THR A 48 4.92 4.04 17.42
CA THR A 48 3.61 4.24 16.82
C THR A 48 2.77 5.29 17.57
N SER A 49 2.97 5.42 18.89
CA SER A 49 2.28 6.39 19.73
C SER A 49 2.69 7.83 19.46
N MET A 50 3.79 8.06 18.74
CA MET A 50 4.22 9.39 18.31
C MET A 50 3.64 9.78 16.94
N ILE A 51 3.04 8.84 16.22
CA ILE A 51 2.38 9.13 14.94
C ILE A 51 1.10 9.92 15.25
N PRO A 52 0.91 11.11 14.65
CA PRO A 52 -0.33 11.85 14.79
C PRO A 52 -1.49 11.07 14.17
N THR A 53 -2.66 11.12 14.82
CA THR A 53 -3.82 10.31 14.44
C THR A 53 -4.30 10.58 13.01
N GLU A 54 -4.09 11.81 12.49
CA GLU A 54 -4.41 12.19 11.11
C GLU A 54 -3.59 11.42 10.07
N ASP A 55 -2.31 11.13 10.36
CA ASP A 55 -1.42 10.40 9.47
C ASP A 55 -1.42 8.89 9.76
N TYR A 56 -1.90 8.47 10.94
CA TYR A 56 -1.88 7.07 11.38
C TYR A 56 -2.52 6.12 10.36
N ASN A 57 -3.68 6.51 9.81
CA ASN A 57 -4.35 5.70 8.77
C ASN A 57 -3.46 5.51 7.53
N SER A 58 -2.73 6.55 7.10
CA SER A 58 -1.83 6.42 5.96
C SER A 58 -0.67 5.47 6.24
N TYR A 59 -0.06 5.55 7.43
CA TYR A 59 0.98 4.59 7.83
C TYR A 59 0.43 3.16 7.98
N LEU A 60 -0.80 3.01 8.45
CA LEU A 60 -1.46 1.72 8.62
C LEU A 60 -1.76 1.04 7.28
N GLU A 61 -2.25 1.79 6.29
CA GLU A 61 -2.49 1.27 4.94
C GLU A 61 -1.19 0.75 4.29
N GLU A 62 -0.12 1.55 4.36
CA GLU A 62 1.18 1.12 3.82
C GLU A 62 1.80 -0.02 4.61
N ALA A 63 1.65 -0.04 5.94
CA ALA A 63 2.10 -1.15 6.77
C ALA A 63 1.40 -2.46 6.38
N LYS A 64 0.08 -2.43 6.14
CA LYS A 64 -0.68 -3.60 5.68
C LYS A 64 -0.19 -4.06 4.31
N PHE A 65 -0.01 -3.13 3.37
CA PHE A 65 0.50 -3.43 2.04
C PHE A 65 1.91 -4.06 2.12
N TYR A 66 2.83 -3.45 2.88
CA TYR A 66 4.18 -3.97 3.06
C TYR A 66 4.18 -5.36 3.73
N GLN A 67 3.24 -5.62 4.64
CA GLN A 67 3.07 -6.95 5.23
C GLN A 67 2.62 -7.99 4.18
N GLU A 68 1.73 -7.63 3.26
CA GLU A 68 1.34 -8.51 2.15
C GLU A 68 2.50 -8.77 1.20
N VAL A 69 3.26 -7.72 0.83
CA VAL A 69 4.50 -7.84 0.03
C VAL A 69 5.47 -8.79 0.73
N SER A 70 5.64 -8.66 2.06
CA SER A 70 6.55 -9.52 2.83
C SER A 70 6.15 -11.00 2.85
N LYS A 71 4.85 -11.30 2.68
CA LYS A 71 4.35 -12.68 2.57
C LYS A 71 4.58 -13.25 1.17
N MET A 72 4.44 -12.42 0.14
CA MET A 72 4.65 -12.83 -1.26
C MET A 72 6.13 -12.90 -1.64
N HIS A 73 6.94 -11.98 -1.12
CA HIS A 73 8.37 -11.79 -1.43
C HIS A 73 9.23 -11.67 -0.15
N PRO A 74 9.30 -12.71 0.70
CA PRO A 74 10.02 -12.65 1.98
C PRO A 74 11.54 -12.47 1.84
N GLY A 75 12.10 -12.72 0.65
CA GLY A 75 13.53 -12.57 0.35
C GLY A 75 13.97 -11.14 0.04
N ASP A 76 13.03 -10.29 -0.41
CA ASP A 76 13.33 -8.95 -0.90
C ASP A 76 12.92 -7.83 0.09
N VAL A 77 12.23 -8.19 1.17
CA VAL A 77 11.76 -7.24 2.19
C VAL A 77 12.77 -7.02 3.32
N ASN A 78 12.82 -5.79 3.82
CA ASN A 78 13.67 -5.43 4.95
C ASN A 78 13.00 -5.83 6.28
N LYS A 79 13.63 -6.74 7.03
CA LYS A 79 13.12 -7.19 8.35
C LYS A 79 12.84 -6.06 9.34
N LYS A 80 13.59 -4.95 9.30
CA LYS A 80 13.32 -3.79 10.17
C LYS A 80 12.03 -3.07 9.79
N LEU A 81 11.77 -2.92 8.49
CA LEU A 81 10.53 -2.31 7.99
C LEU A 81 9.35 -3.24 8.19
N GLN A 82 9.54 -4.55 8.07
CA GLN A 82 8.51 -5.53 8.38
C GLN A 82 8.11 -5.49 9.86
N LEU A 83 9.07 -5.39 10.77
CA LEU A 83 8.81 -5.17 12.21
C LEU A 83 8.08 -3.85 12.46
N ALA A 84 8.50 -2.76 11.81
CA ALA A 84 7.83 -1.47 11.92
C ALA A 84 6.38 -1.52 11.45
N ALA A 85 6.13 -2.17 10.31
CA ALA A 85 4.80 -2.38 9.77
C ALA A 85 3.93 -3.20 10.75
N ASP A 86 4.48 -4.28 11.30
CA ASP A 86 3.77 -5.11 12.28
C ASP A 86 3.41 -4.33 13.55
N MET A 87 4.32 -3.50 14.06
CA MET A 87 4.05 -2.62 15.21
C MET A 87 2.90 -1.64 14.92
N ILE A 88 2.92 -0.96 13.77
CA ILE A 88 1.85 -0.03 13.37
C ILE A 88 0.50 -0.76 13.26
N ILE A 89 0.48 -1.99 12.74
CA ILE A 89 -0.75 -2.79 12.63
C ILE A 89 -1.25 -3.24 14.00
N GLN A 90 -0.36 -3.68 14.90
CA GLN A 90 -0.71 -4.19 16.22
C GLN A 90 -1.16 -3.07 17.18
N GLU A 91 -0.51 -1.92 17.13
CA GLU A 91 -0.84 -0.74 17.95
C GLU A 91 -1.89 0.16 17.30
N ALA A 92 -2.43 -0.25 16.14
CA ALA A 92 -3.55 0.45 15.53
C ALA A 92 -4.68 0.52 16.55
N PRO A 93 -5.16 1.74 16.89
CA PRO A 93 -6.22 1.88 17.86
C PRO A 93 -7.43 1.07 17.38
N LEU A 94 -7.91 0.15 18.22
CA LEU A 94 -9.12 -0.65 17.97
C LEU A 94 -10.34 0.23 17.65
N GLU A 95 -10.30 1.52 17.99
CA GLU A 95 -11.30 2.53 17.62
C GLU A 95 -11.36 2.87 16.12
N SER A 96 -10.33 2.54 15.32
CA SER A 96 -10.40 2.67 13.85
C SER A 96 -11.10 1.48 13.16
N ALA A 97 -11.62 0.52 13.93
CA ALA A 97 -12.46 -0.58 13.43
C ALA A 97 -13.97 -0.33 13.64
N ALA A 98 -14.40 0.93 13.84
CA ALA A 98 -15.80 1.33 14.01
C ALA A 98 -16.41 1.92 12.73
#